data_AF-A0A384JTB0-F1
#
_entry.id   AF-A0A384JTB0-F1
#
_cell.length_a   1.000
_cell.length_b   1.000
_cell.length_c   1.000
_cell.angle_alpha   90.00
_cell.angle_beta   90.00
_cell.angle_gamma   90.00
#
_symmetry.space_group_name_H-M   'P 1'
#
loop_
_entity.id
_entity.type
_entity.pdbx_description
1 polymer ?
#
loop_
_entity_poly.entity_id
_entity_poly.type
_entity_poly.pdbx_seq_one_letter_code
_entity_poly.pdbx_strand_id
1 'polypeptide(L)'
;MGQQLHVLIMDFVVPGPGTVSSVNERVLRSRDVGMMQLFNSLERDLEGWKAILEAVDSRLKINAVNTPYGSFISVIDVVLG
;
A
#
# COMPACT_ATOMS: atom_id res chain seq x y z
N MET A 1 -13.61 -16.24 0.61
CA MET A 1 -13.23 -16.02 -0.79
C MET A 1 -12.51 -17.28 -1.26
N GLY A 2 -12.81 -17.84 -2.44
CA GLY A 2 -11.94 -18.87 -3.02
C GLY A 2 -10.74 -18.21 -3.70
N GLN A 3 -9.70 -18.97 -4.08
CA GLN A 3 -8.52 -18.43 -4.80
C GLN A 3 -8.85 -17.77 -6.15
N GLN A 4 -10.10 -17.84 -6.63
CA GLN A 4 -10.60 -17.13 -7.82
C GLN A 4 -11.14 -15.73 -7.51
N LEU A 5 -11.33 -15.37 -6.23
CA LEU A 5 -11.85 -14.07 -5.81
C LEU A 5 -10.72 -13.20 -5.30
N HIS A 6 -10.60 -12.02 -5.89
CA HIS A 6 -9.54 -11.06 -5.62
C HIS A 6 -10.13 -9.79 -5.01
N VAL A 7 -9.46 -9.25 -4.00
CA VAL A 7 -9.68 -7.89 -3.51
C VAL A 7 -8.55 -7.03 -4.04
N LEU A 8 -8.89 -6.06 -4.88
CA LEU A 8 -7.93 -5.09 -5.38
C LEU A 8 -7.99 -3.83 -4.53
N ILE A 9 -6.86 -3.51 -3.89
CA ILE A 9 -6.68 -2.28 -3.12
C ILE A 9 -5.83 -1.34 -3.97
N MET A 10 -6.32 -0.12 -4.20
CA MET A 10 -5.55 0.94 -4.86
C MET A 10 -5.12 1.96 -3.82
N ASP A 11 -3.85 1.95 -3.45
CA ASP A 11 -3.32 2.86 -2.44
C ASP A 11 -1.81 3.11 -2.60
N PHE A 12 -1.27 4.07 -1.87
CA PHE A 12 0.16 4.27 -1.77
C PHE A 12 0.81 3.09 -1.03
N VAL A 13 1.94 2.64 -1.57
CA VAL A 13 2.88 1.75 -0.86
C VAL A 13 4.13 2.57 -0.63
N VAL A 14 4.27 3.08 0.58
CA VAL A 14 5.34 4.01 0.94
C VAL A 14 6.70 3.30 0.80
N PRO A 15 7.60 3.81 -0.04
CA PRO A 15 8.90 3.19 -0.24
C PRO A 15 9.79 3.39 0.99
N GLY A 16 10.75 2.48 1.14
CA GLY A 16 11.82 2.64 2.12
C GLY A 16 12.62 3.92 1.85
N PRO A 17 13.17 4.58 2.89
CA PRO A 17 13.96 5.79 2.72
C PRO A 17 15.10 5.61 1.71
N GLY A 18 15.24 6.56 0.75
CA GLY A 18 16.33 6.53 -0.23
C GLY A 18 16.22 5.44 -1.32
N THR A 19 15.12 4.69 -1.39
CA THR A 19 14.92 3.65 -2.42
C THR A 19 14.36 4.22 -3.74
N VAL A 20 13.90 5.47 -3.74
CA VAL A 20 13.44 6.22 -4.92
C VAL A 20 14.13 7.58 -4.97
N SER A 21 13.96 8.33 -6.07
CA SER A 21 14.50 9.68 -6.16
C SER A 21 13.94 10.58 -5.05
N SER A 22 14.75 11.54 -4.58
CA SER A 22 14.32 12.47 -3.53
C SER A 22 13.08 13.30 -3.91
N VAL A 23 12.88 13.56 -5.21
CA VAL A 23 11.68 14.21 -5.74
C VAL A 23 10.45 13.33 -5.54
N ASN A 24 10.54 12.04 -5.87
CA ASN A 24 9.44 11.10 -5.71
C ASN A 24 9.15 10.84 -4.23
N GLU A 25 10.19 10.71 -3.41
CA GLU A 25 10.03 10.54 -1.97
C GLU A 25 9.32 11.76 -1.36
N ARG A 26 9.71 12.99 -1.73
CA ARG A 26 9.04 14.21 -1.27
C ARG A 26 7.54 14.20 -1.56
N VAL A 27 7.12 13.76 -2.75
CA VAL A 27 5.69 13.69 -3.11
C VAL A 27 4.95 12.76 -2.17
N LEU A 28 5.47 11.56 -1.94
CA LEU A 28 4.84 10.55 -1.09
C LEU A 28 4.82 10.96 0.39
N ARG A 29 5.91 11.54 0.92
CA ARG A 29 5.94 12.05 2.30
C ARG A 29 4.99 13.22 2.50
N SER A 30 4.82 14.07 1.48
CA SER A 30 3.85 15.17 1.54
C SER A 30 2.41 14.66 1.60
N ARG A 31 2.11 13.52 0.96
CA ARG A 31 0.79 12.87 1.05
C ARG A 31 0.51 12.35 2.46
N ASP A 32 1.48 11.67 3.06
CA ASP A 32 1.38 11.18 4.44
C ASP A 32 1.11 12.30 5.45
N VAL A 33 1.86 13.41 5.36
CA VAL A 33 1.61 14.60 6.18
C VAL A 33 0.20 15.16 5.95
N GLY A 34 -0.26 15.19 4.69
CA GLY A 34 -1.62 15.63 4.36
C GLY A 34 -2.70 14.74 4.96
N MET A 35 -2.53 13.41 4.91
CA MET A 35 -3.47 12.46 5.52
C MET A 35 -3.51 12.60 7.04
N MET A 36 -2.37 12.82 7.69
CA MET A 36 -2.31 13.10 9.11
C MET A 36 -3.04 14.40 9.48
N GLN A 37 -2.76 15.49 8.76
CA GLN A 37 -3.34 16.80 9.05
C GLN A 37 -4.85 16.86 8.88
N LEU A 38 -5.38 16.19 7.85
CA LEU A 38 -6.79 16.28 7.50
C LEU A 38 -7.65 15.22 8.20
N PHE A 39 -7.07 14.05 8.51
CA PHE A 39 -7.85 12.88 8.92
C PHE A 39 -7.28 12.12 10.13
N ASN A 40 -6.16 12.54 10.72
CA ASN A 40 -5.38 11.73 11.67
C ASN A 40 -5.06 10.33 11.12
N SER A 41 -4.86 10.24 9.81
CA SER A 41 -4.53 9.01 9.09
C SER A 41 -3.05 8.99 8.71
N LEU A 42 -2.60 7.87 8.15
CA LEU A 42 -1.23 7.67 7.68
C LEU A 42 -1.22 6.83 6.41
N GLU A 43 -0.18 7.02 5.60
CA GLU A 43 0.15 6.17 4.47
C GLU A 43 1.02 4.99 4.92
N ARG A 44 0.85 3.82 4.29
CA ARG A 44 1.50 2.58 4.74
C ARG A 44 2.56 2.09 3.78
N ASP A 45 3.61 1.51 4.34
CA ASP A 45 4.51 0.65 3.58
C ASP A 45 3.88 -0.74 3.37
N LEU A 46 4.60 -1.60 2.66
CA LEU A 46 4.09 -2.94 2.33
C LEU A 46 3.89 -3.81 3.59
N GLU A 47 4.74 -3.66 4.60
CA GLU A 47 4.62 -4.41 5.85
C GLU A 47 3.42 -3.95 6.68
N GLY A 48 3.11 -2.65 6.68
CA GLY A 48 1.88 -2.11 7.26
C GLY A 48 0.62 -2.66 6.59
N TRP A 49 0.63 -2.81 5.26
CA TRP A 49 -0.47 -3.47 4.54
C TRP A 49 -0.59 -4.95 4.92
N LYS A 50 0.52 -5.70 4.96
CA LYS A 50 0.52 -7.11 5.40
C LYS A 50 -0.03 -7.26 6.82
N ALA A 51 0.38 -6.38 7.74
CA ALA A 51 -0.07 -6.40 9.12
C ALA A 51 -1.58 -6.19 9.27
N ILE A 52 -2.17 -5.28 8.47
CA ILE A 52 -3.63 -5.07 8.46
C ILE A 52 -4.34 -6.31 7.93
N LEU A 53 -3.89 -6.85 6.80
CA LEU A 53 -4.53 -8.02 6.19
C LEU A 53 -4.50 -9.21 7.16
N GLU A 54 -3.36 -9.45 7.80
CA GLU A 54 -3.21 -10.50 8.82
C GLU A 54 -4.12 -10.26 10.04
N ALA A 55 -4.28 -9.02 10.49
CA ALA A 55 -5.16 -8.66 11.59
C ALA A 55 -6.66 -8.81 11.24
N VAL A 56 -7.03 -8.64 9.97
CA VAL A 56 -8.40 -8.84 9.47
C VAL A 56 -8.73 -10.33 9.36
N ASP A 57 -7.86 -11.09 8.68
CA ASP A 57 -7.97 -12.56 8.55
C ASP A 57 -6.58 -13.10 8.13
N SER A 58 -6.02 -14.00 8.93
CA SER A 58 -4.67 -14.56 8.70
C SER A 58 -4.52 -15.36 7.40
N ARG A 59 -5.62 -15.65 6.71
CA ARG A 59 -5.62 -16.29 5.38
C ARG A 59 -5.55 -15.27 4.25
N LEU A 60 -5.79 -13.98 4.49
CA LEU A 60 -5.62 -12.95 3.47
C LEU A 60 -4.14 -12.79 3.15
N LYS A 61 -3.77 -12.97 1.89
CA LYS A 61 -2.39 -12.88 1.41
C LYS A 61 -2.33 -11.94 0.21
N ILE A 62 -1.27 -11.14 0.19
CA ILE A 62 -0.93 -10.32 -0.97
C ILE A 62 -0.39 -11.27 -2.05
N ASN A 63 -1.11 -11.37 -3.16
CA ASN A 63 -0.72 -12.15 -4.33
C ASN A 63 0.28 -11.37 -5.20
N ALA A 64 0.00 -10.09 -5.43
CA ALA A 64 0.88 -9.21 -6.21
C ALA A 64 0.76 -7.75 -5.78
N VAL A 65 1.82 -6.98 -6.02
CA VAL A 65 1.82 -5.51 -5.90
C VAL A 65 2.43 -4.95 -7.17
N ASN A 66 1.71 -4.05 -7.83
CA ASN A 66 2.21 -3.37 -9.02
C ASN A 66 1.99 -1.86 -8.89
N THR A 67 3.06 -1.09 -9.05
CA THR A 67 2.99 0.38 -9.18
C THR A 67 3.24 0.70 -10.66
N PRO A 68 2.18 1.02 -11.44
CA PRO A 68 2.36 1.32 -12.86
C PRO A 68 3.37 2.44 -13.08
N TYR A 69 4.16 2.35 -14.16
CA TYR A 69 5.15 3.38 -14.49
C TYR A 69 4.50 4.77 -14.56
N GLY A 70 5.08 5.74 -13.85
CA GLY A 70 4.55 7.10 -13.75
C GLY A 70 3.43 7.31 -12.71
N SER A 71 2.92 6.23 -12.10
CA SER A 71 1.98 6.31 -10.97
C SER A 71 2.72 6.33 -9.64
N PHE A 72 2.15 7.04 -8.66
CA PHE A 72 2.53 6.92 -7.24
C PHE A 72 1.61 5.94 -6.48
N ILE A 73 0.47 5.56 -7.05
CA ILE A 73 -0.50 4.64 -6.47
C ILE A 73 -0.20 3.23 -6.97
N SER A 74 -0.21 2.27 -6.06
CA SER A 74 -0.03 0.84 -6.32
C SER A 74 -1.37 0.12 -6.36
N VAL A 75 -1.43 -0.95 -7.14
CA VAL A 75 -2.51 -1.96 -7.07
C VAL A 75 -1.97 -3.13 -6.26
N ILE A 76 -2.60 -3.39 -5.11
CA ILE A 76 -2.32 -4.52 -4.23
C ILE A 76 -3.41 -5.55 -4.47
N ASP A 77 -3.03 -6.68 -5.04
CA ASP A 77 -3.92 -7.82 -5.27
C ASP A 77 -3.89 -8.75 -4.05
N VAL A 78 -5.06 -8.98 -3.45
CA VAL A 78 -5.22 -9.78 -2.24
C VAL A 78 -6.15 -10.96 -2.53
N VAL A 79 -5.71 -12.14 -2.13
CA VAL A 79 -6.46 -13.40 -2.24
C VAL A 79 -6.65 -14.02 -0.85
N LEU A 80 -7.61 -14.93 -0.73
CA LEU A 80 -7.73 -15.78 0.45
C LEU A 80 -7.01 -17.12 0.18
N GLY A 81 -5.98 -17.38 0.99
CA GLY A 81 -5.16 -18.59 0.97
C GLY A 81 -5.85 -19.81 1.58
#